data_AF-A0A970YEL3-F1
#
_entry.id   AF-A0A970YEL3-F1
#
_cell.length_a   1.000
_cell.length_b   1.000
_cell.length_c   1.000
_cell.angle_alpha   90.00
_cell.angle_beta   90.00
_cell.angle_gamma   90.00
#
_symmetry.space_group_name_H-M   'P 1'
#
loop_
_entity.id
_entity.type
_entity.pdbx_description
1 polymer ?
#
loop_
_entity_poly.entity_id
_entity_poly.type
_entity_poly.pdbx_seq_one_letter_code
_entity_poly.pdbx_strand_id
1 'polypeptide(L)' 'MTARQRVETALSHREPDHVPLDVGSSTVTGMHVSSVYRLRQALALDPPGTPVKVIEP' A
#
# COMPACT_ATOMS: atom_id res chain seq x y z
N MET A 1 -8.37 -14.09 -2.57
CA MET A 1 -7.54 -14.40 -1.39
C MET A 1 -7.51 -13.17 -0.48
N THR A 2 -7.38 -13.27 0.84
CA THR A 2 -7.09 -12.09 1.69
C THR A 2 -5.62 -11.68 1.53
N ALA A 3 -5.28 -10.43 1.87
CA ALA A 3 -3.89 -9.94 1.81
C ALA A 3 -2.92 -10.83 2.63
N ARG A 4 -3.33 -11.25 3.84
CA ARG A 4 -2.53 -12.16 4.67
C ARG A 4 -2.32 -13.53 4.01
N GLN A 5 -3.40 -14.16 3.54
CA GLN A 5 -3.33 -15.47 2.87
C GLN A 5 -2.44 -15.44 1.62
N ARG A 6 -2.46 -14.32 0.88
CA ARG A 6 -1.61 -14.08 -0.28
C ARG A 6 -0.13 -14.13 0.10
N VAL A 7 0.26 -13.41 1.15
CA VAL A 7 1.64 -13.42 1.68
C VAL A 7 2.04 -14.84 2.12
N GLU A 8 1.22 -15.48 2.95
CA GLU A 8 1.48 -16.84 3.46
C GLU A 8 1.67 -17.86 2.32
N THR A 9 0.91 -17.72 1.24
CA THR A 9 0.99 -18.64 0.08
C THR A 9 2.27 -18.44 -0.71
N ALA A 10 2.65 -17.17 -0.97
CA ALA A 10 3.92 -16.86 -1.61
C ALA A 10 5.11 -17.36 -0.78
N LEU A 11 5.08 -17.16 0.55
CA LEU A 11 6.10 -17.68 1.48
C LEU A 11 6.14 -19.21 1.51
N SER A 12 5.02 -19.87 1.21
CA SER A 12 4.94 -21.32 1.04
C SER A 12 5.38 -21.81 -0.35
N HIS A 13 6.00 -20.95 -1.17
CA HIS A 13 6.44 -21.24 -2.55
C HIS A 13 5.31 -21.75 -3.46
N ARG A 14 4.08 -21.25 -3.24
CA ARG A 14 2.92 -21.52 -4.10
C ARG A 14 2.49 -20.24 -4.80
N GLU A 15 1.91 -20.37 -5.99
CA GLU A 15 1.43 -19.23 -6.77
C GLU A 15 0.21 -18.56 -6.08
N PRO A 16 0.32 -17.29 -5.66
CA PRO A 16 -0.80 -16.55 -5.07
C PRO A 16 -1.73 -15.94 -6.14
N ASP A 17 -2.89 -15.41 -5.73
CA ASP A 17 -3.84 -14.73 -6.63
C ASP A 17 -3.27 -13.46 -7.29
N HIS A 18 -2.32 -12.79 -6.61
CA HIS A 18 -1.53 -11.67 -7.13
C HIS A 18 -0.18 -11.61 -6.42
N VAL A 19 0.77 -10.84 -6.96
CA VAL A 19 2.03 -10.53 -6.28
C VAL A 19 1.74 -9.88 -4.92
N PRO A 20 2.31 -10.39 -3.80
CA PRO A 20 2.23 -9.73 -2.51
C PRO A 20 2.86 -8.33 -2.57
N LEU A 21 2.16 -7.32 -2.04
CA LEU A 21 2.66 -5.96 -1.99
C LEU A 21 2.81 -5.54 -0.52
N ASP A 22 4.03 -5.20 -0.13
CA ASP A 22 4.32 -4.54 1.14
C ASP A 22 4.47 -3.03 0.89
N VAL A 23 3.78 -2.23 1.69
CA VAL A 23 3.76 -0.77 1.61
C VAL A 23 4.15 -0.19 2.96
N GLY A 24 5.45 -0.29 3.26
CA GLY A 24 6.06 0.31 4.43
C GLY A 24 6.39 1.80 4.21
N SER A 25 5.92 2.66 5.12
CA SER A 25 6.41 4.03 5.25
C SER A 25 7.40 4.08 6.41
N SER A 26 8.68 4.15 6.08
CA SER A 26 9.71 4.60 7.01
C SER A 26 10.09 6.03 6.67
N THR A 27 10.82 6.72 7.54
CA THR A 27 11.33 8.07 7.24
C THR A 27 12.26 8.10 6.03
N VAL A 28 12.81 6.94 5.62
CA VAL A 28 13.71 6.80 4.47
C VAL A 28 13.05 6.11 3.27
N THR A 29 11.81 5.62 3.39
CA THR A 29 11.04 5.03 2.28
C THR A 29 9.81 5.87 1.97
N GLY A 30 9.80 6.47 0.78
CA GLY A 30 8.70 7.30 0.30
C GLY A 30 7.77 6.57 -0.65
N MET A 31 6.52 7.01 -0.69
CA MET A 31 5.56 6.66 -1.73
C MET A 31 5.19 7.94 -2.48
N HIS A 32 5.10 7.88 -3.81
CA HIS A 32 4.68 9.04 -4.59
C HIS A 32 3.33 9.58 -4.10
N VAL A 33 3.20 10.90 -3.96
CA VAL A 33 2.03 11.58 -3.35
C VAL A 33 0.69 11.15 -3.97
N SER A 34 0.65 10.96 -5.29
CA SER A 34 -0.56 10.51 -5.98
C SER A 34 -0.93 9.06 -5.66
N SER A 35 0.04 8.20 -5.36
CA SER A 35 -0.21 6.82 -4.95
C SER A 35 -0.77 6.76 -3.54
N VAL A 36 -0.23 7.58 -2.63
CA VAL A 36 -0.78 7.74 -1.26
C VAL A 36 -2.23 8.22 -1.31
N TYR A 37 -2.52 9.25 -2.12
CA TYR A 37 -3.88 9.76 -2.29
C TYR A 37 -4.83 8.66 -2.78
N ARG A 38 -4.49 7.98 -3.89
CA ARG A 38 -5.34 6.92 -4.46
C ARG A 38 -5.57 5.76 -3.48
N LEU A 39 -4.54 5.38 -2.72
CA LEU A 39 -4.65 4.30 -1.73
C LEU A 39 -5.58 4.68 -0.58
N ARG A 40 -5.46 5.90 -0.02
CA ARG A 40 -6.34 6.36 1.06
C ARG A 40 -7.80 6.42 0.62
N GLN A 41 -8.05 6.88 -0.60
CA GLN A 41 -9.39 6.92 -1.19
C GLN A 41 -9.96 5.52 -1.44
N ALA A 42 -9.18 4.59 -1.97
CA ALA A 42 -9.61 3.21 -2.19
C ALA A 42 -9.94 2.46 -0.88
N LEU A 43 -9.30 2.85 0.23
CA LEU A 43 -9.50 2.28 1.56
C LEU A 43 -10.44 3.11 2.45
N ALA A 44 -11.03 4.19 1.92
CA ALA A 44 -11.89 5.13 2.65
C ALA A 44 -11.27 5.66 3.96
N LEU A 45 -9.95 5.94 3.95
CA LEU A 45 -9.21 6.42 5.13
C LEU A 45 -9.39 7.93 5.38
N ASP A 46 -9.86 8.68 4.38
CA ASP A 46 -10.10 10.11 4.45
C ASP A 46 -11.18 10.58 3.45
N PRO A 47 -11.84 11.72 3.70
CA PRO A 47 -12.78 12.29 2.75
C PRO A 47 -12.12 12.61 1.40
N PRO A 48 -12.83 12.43 0.26
CA PRO A 48 -12.33 12.85 -1.05
C PRO A 48 -11.86 14.30 -1.08
N GLY A 49 -10.73 14.55 -1.74
CA GLY A 49 -10.12 15.88 -1.80
C GLY A 49 -9.23 16.24 -0.60
N THR A 50 -9.09 15.37 0.40
CA THR A 50 -8.12 15.57 1.47
C THR A 50 -6.69 15.60 0.90
N PRO A 51 -5.91 16.67 1.13
CA PRO A 51 -4.57 16.80 0.58
C PRO A 51 -3.59 15.82 1.25
N VAL A 52 -2.59 15.38 0.49
CA VAL A 52 -1.45 14.62 1.02
C VAL A 52 -0.29 15.58 1.22
N LYS A 53 0.21 15.67 2.45
CA LYS A 53 1.39 16.48 2.78
C LYS A 53 2.63 15.83 2.15
N VAL A 54 3.35 16.60 1.35
CA VAL A 54 4.68 16.22 0.85
C VAL A 54 5.71 16.71 1.86
N ILE A 55 6.64 15.84 2.23
CA ILE A 55 7.82 16.19 3.04
C ILE A 55 9.00 16.11 2.07
N GLU A 56 9.66 17.25 1.84
CA GLU A 56 10.90 17.29 1.07
C GLU A 56 12.03 16.65 1.91
N PRO A 57 12.98 15.95 1.27
CA PRO A 57 14.11 15.32 1.97
C PRO A 57 15.01 16.33 2.69
#